data_AF-A0A6P6FR87-F1
#
_entry.id   AF-A0A6P6FR87-F1
#
_cell.length_a   1.000
_cell.length_b   1.000
_cell.length_c   1.000
_cell.angle_alpha   90.00
_cell.angle_beta   90.00
_cell.angle_gamma   90.00
#
_symmetry.space_group_name_H-M   'P 1'
#
loop_
_entity.id
_entity.type
_entity.pdbx_description
1 polymer ?
#
loop_
_entity_poly.entity_id
_entity_poly.type
_entity_poly.pdbx_seq_one_letter_code
_entity_poly.pdbx_strand_id
1 'polypeptide(L)'
;MNKMKGVPIFLSLVVLGLASSIASASDPSPLQDFCVAVKDSEIESALFVNGKFCKNPKDVTANDFFFQGLDKPRDTSNPLGSNVTQLNVDKIAGLNTLGISLARIDYAPHGLNPPHIHPRGTEILVVIEGTLEVGFVTSNQDENRLFSKVLNKGDVFVFPVGLIHFQFNRGYTNAVAFAGLSSQNAGVITIANAVFDSDPRINPDVLTKAFQVDKNVIENLQKQFWVDNNN
;
A
#
# COMPACT_ATOMS: atom_id res chain seq x y z
N MET A 1 20.91 -24.36 -54.74
CA MET A 1 20.67 -24.96 -53.39
C MET A 1 20.71 -23.84 -52.34
N ASN A 2 19.56 -23.25 -52.04
CA ASN A 2 19.43 -22.25 -50.97
C ASN A 2 19.46 -22.97 -49.62
N LYS A 3 20.53 -22.78 -48.83
CA LYS A 3 20.60 -23.27 -47.46
C LYS A 3 19.52 -22.56 -46.63
N MET A 4 18.57 -23.33 -46.09
CA MET A 4 17.56 -22.87 -45.14
C MET A 4 18.22 -22.41 -43.83
N LYS A 5 18.77 -21.18 -43.81
CA LYS A 5 19.35 -20.58 -42.60
C LYS A 5 18.31 -20.02 -41.63
N GLY A 6 17.02 -19.97 -42.02
CA GLY A 6 15.95 -19.37 -41.22
C GLY A 6 15.25 -20.30 -40.22
N VAL A 7 15.20 -21.60 -40.50
CA VAL A 7 14.49 -22.60 -39.65
C VAL A 7 15.06 -22.71 -38.23
N PRO A 8 16.39 -22.74 -38.01
CA PRO A 8 16.95 -22.83 -36.66
C PRO A 8 16.65 -21.58 -35.83
N ILE A 9 16.73 -20.39 -36.45
CA ILE A 9 16.49 -19.11 -35.79
C ILE A 9 15.02 -19.00 -35.37
N PHE A 10 14.10 -19.40 -36.25
CA PHE A 10 12.66 -19.39 -35.94
C PHE A 10 12.33 -20.34 -34.79
N LEU A 11 12.90 -21.55 -34.78
CA LEU A 11 12.70 -22.51 -33.71
C LEU A 11 13.27 -22.01 -32.37
N SER A 12 14.45 -21.36 -32.38
CA SER A 12 15.03 -20.74 -31.20
C SER A 12 14.16 -19.60 -30.65
N LEU A 13 13.57 -18.77 -31.50
CA LEU A 13 12.67 -17.68 -31.08
C LEU A 13 11.36 -18.22 -30.49
N VAL A 14 10.81 -19.30 -31.04
CA VAL A 14 9.61 -19.96 -30.49
C VAL A 14 9.89 -20.57 -29.12
N VAL A 15 11.03 -21.26 -28.95
CA VAL A 15 11.43 -21.82 -27.65
C VAL A 15 11.67 -20.71 -26.63
N LEU A 16 12.32 -19.61 -27.02
CA LEU A 16 12.54 -18.46 -26.14
C LEU A 16 11.23 -17.77 -25.75
N GLY A 17 10.29 -17.62 -26.69
CA GLY A 17 8.95 -17.08 -26.43
C GLY A 17 8.12 -17.96 -25.48
N LEU A 18 8.20 -19.29 -25.61
CA LEU A 18 7.55 -20.23 -24.69
C LEU A 18 8.22 -20.29 -23.30
N ALA A 19 9.52 -20.02 -23.23
CA ALA A 19 10.28 -19.91 -21.98
C ALA A 19 10.14 -18.55 -21.30
N SER A 20 9.50 -17.57 -21.95
CA SER A 20 9.27 -16.24 -21.40
C SER A 20 8.07 -16.31 -20.44
N SER A 21 8.33 -16.35 -19.14
CA SER A 21 7.28 -16.20 -18.12
C SER A 21 6.75 -14.77 -18.13
N ILE A 22 5.42 -14.63 -18.22
CA ILE A 22 4.74 -13.35 -18.03
C ILE A 22 4.88 -13.01 -16.54
N ALA A 23 5.72 -12.03 -16.22
CA ALA A 23 5.77 -11.49 -14.87
C ALA A 23 4.49 -10.70 -14.60
N SER A 24 3.65 -11.16 -13.67
CA SER A 24 2.54 -10.37 -13.15
C SER A 24 3.06 -9.44 -12.05
N ALA A 25 2.82 -8.14 -12.20
CA ALA A 25 3.19 -7.13 -11.20
C ALA A 25 2.02 -6.81 -10.23
N SER A 26 0.92 -7.55 -10.31
CA SER A 26 -0.23 -7.48 -9.40
C SER A 26 -0.48 -8.82 -8.73
N ASP A 27 -1.34 -8.83 -7.71
CA ASP A 27 -1.82 -10.05 -7.06
C ASP A 27 -2.27 -11.10 -8.10
N PRO A 28 -1.82 -12.37 -7.97
CA PRO A 28 -2.24 -13.43 -8.87
C PRO A 28 -3.76 -13.64 -8.85
N SER A 29 -4.35 -13.98 -10.00
CA SER A 29 -5.76 -14.34 -10.05
C SER A 29 -6.04 -15.61 -9.22
N PRO A 30 -7.19 -15.69 -8.54
CA PRO A 30 -7.56 -16.87 -7.78
C PRO A 30 -7.81 -18.07 -8.72
N LEU A 31 -7.48 -19.28 -8.25
CA LEU A 31 -7.68 -20.53 -8.98
C LEU A 31 -8.92 -21.32 -8.51
N GLN A 32 -9.63 -20.78 -7.52
CA GLN A 32 -10.84 -21.32 -6.91
C GLN A 32 -11.64 -20.17 -6.27
N ASP A 33 -12.90 -20.42 -5.89
CA ASP A 33 -13.80 -19.38 -5.38
C ASP A 33 -13.27 -18.66 -4.14
N PHE A 34 -12.58 -19.37 -3.23
CA PHE A 34 -11.97 -18.79 -2.03
C PHE A 34 -10.76 -19.60 -1.53
N CYS A 35 -9.88 -18.93 -0.79
CA CYS A 35 -8.68 -19.54 -0.20
C CYS A 35 -8.33 -18.87 1.14
N VAL A 36 -9.21 -18.98 2.15
CA VAL A 36 -9.06 -18.29 3.45
C VAL A 36 -7.67 -18.52 4.04
N ALA A 37 -6.95 -17.44 4.36
CA ALA A 37 -5.62 -17.53 4.95
C ALA A 37 -5.61 -18.28 6.29
N VAL A 38 -4.67 -19.19 6.47
CA VAL A 38 -4.32 -19.76 7.77
C VAL A 38 -3.56 -18.70 8.57
N LYS A 39 -3.73 -18.68 9.90
CA LYS A 39 -2.96 -17.77 10.75
C LYS A 39 -1.49 -18.17 10.76
N ASP A 40 -0.60 -17.19 10.73
CA ASP A 40 0.85 -17.43 10.73
C ASP A 40 1.30 -18.26 11.95
N SER A 41 0.62 -18.14 13.09
CA SER A 41 0.89 -18.96 14.29
C SER A 41 0.58 -20.45 14.15
N GLU A 42 -0.21 -20.84 13.16
CA GLU A 42 -0.62 -22.21 12.89
C GLU A 42 0.25 -22.87 11.81
N ILE A 43 1.14 -22.10 11.17
CA ILE A 43 2.08 -22.59 10.15
C ILE A 43 3.41 -22.91 10.82
N GLU A 44 3.98 -24.09 10.55
CA GLU A 44 5.33 -24.41 11.00
C GLU A 44 6.33 -23.39 10.43
N SER A 45 7.25 -22.90 11.28
CA SER A 45 8.14 -21.76 11.02
C SER A 45 9.05 -21.86 9.79
N ALA A 46 9.04 -22.98 9.06
CA ALA A 46 9.85 -23.23 7.87
C ALA A 46 9.11 -23.02 6.53
N LEU A 47 7.78 -22.79 6.54
CA LEU A 47 6.99 -22.71 5.31
C LEU A 47 6.63 -21.26 4.95
N PHE A 48 7.13 -20.78 3.81
CA PHE A 48 6.85 -19.46 3.26
C PHE A 48 6.46 -19.56 1.78
N VAL A 49 5.36 -18.92 1.39
CA VAL A 49 4.84 -18.89 0.02
C VAL A 49 4.52 -17.46 -0.40
N ASN A 50 4.37 -17.22 -1.70
CA ASN A 50 3.83 -15.94 -2.17
C ASN A 50 2.34 -15.85 -1.81
N GLY A 51 2.02 -15.02 -0.81
CA GLY A 51 0.67 -14.91 -0.23
C GLY A 51 0.55 -15.65 1.10
N LYS A 52 -0.53 -16.40 1.31
CA LYS A 52 -0.79 -17.18 2.53
C LYS A 52 -1.27 -18.58 2.18
N PHE A 53 -0.96 -19.55 3.04
CA PHE A 53 -1.55 -20.90 2.98
C PHE A 53 -3.06 -20.83 3.23
N CYS A 54 -3.79 -21.79 2.67
CA CYS A 54 -5.24 -21.79 2.75
C CYS A 54 -5.77 -22.83 3.73
N LYS A 55 -6.75 -22.40 4.52
CA LYS A 55 -7.54 -23.24 5.43
C LYS A 55 -8.31 -24.28 4.62
N ASN A 56 -8.55 -25.45 5.21
CA ASN A 56 -9.39 -26.47 4.60
C ASN A 56 -10.79 -25.91 4.30
N PRO A 57 -11.28 -25.97 3.04
CA PRO A 57 -12.57 -25.40 2.66
C PRO A 57 -13.76 -25.88 3.50
N LYS A 58 -13.69 -27.08 4.08
CA LYS A 58 -14.75 -27.64 4.94
C LYS A 58 -14.87 -26.94 6.30
N ASP A 59 -13.82 -26.27 6.74
CA ASP A 59 -13.74 -25.59 8.04
C ASP A 59 -14.00 -24.08 7.92
N VAL A 60 -14.21 -23.59 6.69
CA VAL A 60 -14.45 -22.18 6.38
C VAL A 60 -15.88 -21.78 6.74
N THR A 61 -16.03 -20.60 7.33
CA THR A 61 -17.32 -20.04 7.76
C THR A 61 -17.45 -18.58 7.34
N ALA A 62 -18.66 -18.01 7.45
CA ALA A 62 -18.89 -16.58 7.17
C ALA A 62 -17.99 -15.64 7.99
N ASN A 63 -17.59 -16.05 9.20
CA ASN A 63 -16.72 -15.26 10.07
C ASN A 63 -15.30 -15.08 9.48
N ASP A 64 -14.86 -15.96 8.58
CA ASP A 64 -13.56 -15.84 7.92
C ASP A 64 -13.50 -14.69 6.89
N PHE A 65 -14.67 -14.17 6.48
CA PHE A 65 -14.83 -13.08 5.50
C PHE A 65 -15.36 -11.78 6.12
N PHE A 66 -15.50 -11.73 7.45
CA PHE A 66 -16.23 -10.68 8.14
C PHE A 66 -15.31 -9.85 9.05
N PHE A 67 -15.53 -8.54 9.05
CA PHE A 67 -14.94 -7.63 10.02
C PHE A 67 -15.99 -6.64 10.53
N GLN A 68 -15.98 -6.37 11.83
CA GLN A 68 -16.88 -5.42 12.48
C GLN A 68 -16.11 -4.30 13.17
N GLY A 69 -16.76 -3.15 13.35
CA GLY A 69 -16.20 -2.03 14.13
C GLY A 69 -15.68 -0.86 13.31
N LEU A 70 -15.79 -0.89 11.97
CA LEU A 70 -15.49 0.27 11.11
C LEU A 70 -16.52 1.39 11.24
N ASP A 71 -17.64 1.19 11.93
CA ASP A 71 -18.60 2.23 12.30
C ASP A 71 -18.04 3.19 13.36
N LYS A 72 -17.06 2.74 14.14
CA LYS A 72 -16.50 3.49 15.26
C LYS A 72 -15.27 4.31 14.83
N PRO A 73 -15.25 5.62 15.11
CA PRO A 73 -14.04 6.43 14.93
C PRO A 73 -12.87 5.87 15.73
N ARG A 74 -11.66 5.95 15.16
CA ARG A 74 -10.42 5.62 15.87
C ARG A 74 -9.78 6.84 16.52
N ASP A 75 -8.92 6.56 17.49
CA ASP A 75 -8.19 7.60 18.21
C ASP A 75 -7.16 8.26 17.30
N THR A 76 -7.31 9.57 17.15
CA THR A 76 -6.42 10.45 16.38
C THR A 76 -5.54 11.30 17.30
N SER A 77 -5.43 10.97 18.60
CA SER A 77 -4.62 11.67 19.61
C SER A 77 -3.13 11.37 19.45
N ASN A 78 -2.58 11.66 18.27
CA ASN A 78 -1.18 11.52 17.93
C ASN A 78 -0.70 12.77 17.15
N PRO A 79 0.63 13.00 17.04
CA PRO A 79 1.18 14.17 16.35
C PRO A 79 0.70 14.39 14.90
N LEU A 80 0.31 13.33 14.18
CA LEU A 80 -0.23 13.44 12.82
C LEU A 80 -1.72 13.79 12.82
N GLY A 81 -2.45 13.60 13.92
CA GLY A 81 -3.88 13.86 14.00
C GLY A 81 -4.72 12.95 13.12
N SER A 82 -4.22 11.76 12.76
CA SER A 82 -4.94 10.80 11.91
C SER A 82 -4.72 9.36 12.36
N ASN A 83 -5.61 8.46 11.96
CA ASN A 83 -5.51 7.03 12.24
C ASN A 83 -6.01 6.23 11.03
N VAL A 84 -5.18 5.31 10.53
CA VAL A 84 -5.52 4.40 9.43
C VAL A 84 -5.81 3.03 10.03
N THR A 85 -7.05 2.56 9.93
CA THR A 85 -7.40 1.15 10.21
C THR A 85 -7.35 0.38 8.91
N GLN A 86 -6.30 -0.42 8.71
CA GLN A 86 -6.14 -1.26 7.52
C GLN A 86 -6.91 -2.57 7.70
N LEU A 87 -7.57 -3.02 6.65
CA LEU A 87 -8.23 -4.32 6.53
C LEU A 87 -7.68 -5.07 5.33
N ASN A 88 -6.44 -5.54 5.49
CA ASN A 88 -5.74 -6.40 4.56
C ASN A 88 -5.97 -7.88 4.91
N VAL A 89 -5.30 -8.79 4.18
CA VAL A 89 -5.40 -10.25 4.39
C VAL A 89 -5.10 -10.70 5.83
N ASP A 90 -4.28 -9.97 6.58
CA ASP A 90 -3.95 -10.33 7.96
C ASP A 90 -5.08 -9.99 8.95
N LYS A 91 -5.99 -9.08 8.58
CA LYS A 91 -7.18 -8.74 9.39
C LYS A 91 -8.44 -9.46 8.91
N ILE A 92 -8.56 -9.71 7.61
CA ILE A 92 -9.66 -10.47 7.00
C ILE A 92 -9.05 -11.60 6.17
N ALA A 93 -8.94 -12.79 6.78
CA ALA A 93 -8.29 -13.95 6.17
C ALA A 93 -8.92 -14.36 4.83
N GLY A 94 -10.22 -14.13 4.66
CA GLY A 94 -10.95 -14.37 3.41
C GLY A 94 -10.51 -13.53 2.21
N LEU A 95 -9.72 -12.47 2.39
CA LEU A 95 -9.17 -11.66 1.30
C LEU A 95 -8.04 -12.34 0.52
N ASN A 96 -7.49 -13.43 1.05
CA ASN A 96 -6.38 -14.12 0.41
C ASN A 96 -6.76 -14.60 -1.00
N THR A 97 -5.90 -14.33 -1.97
CA THR A 97 -6.05 -14.56 -3.43
C THR A 97 -7.04 -13.65 -4.16
N LEU A 98 -7.74 -12.73 -3.46
CA LEU A 98 -8.81 -11.92 -4.07
C LEU A 98 -8.36 -10.56 -4.61
N GLY A 99 -7.10 -10.17 -4.38
CA GLY A 99 -6.52 -8.97 -5.01
C GLY A 99 -7.08 -7.64 -4.54
N ILE A 100 -7.74 -7.58 -3.38
CA ILE A 100 -8.31 -6.34 -2.82
C ILE A 100 -8.13 -6.24 -1.30
N SER A 101 -8.13 -5.01 -0.80
CA SER A 101 -8.22 -4.70 0.62
C SER A 101 -8.95 -3.37 0.85
N LEU A 102 -9.23 -3.03 2.10
CA LEU A 102 -9.93 -1.81 2.50
C LEU A 102 -9.15 -1.11 3.62
N ALA A 103 -9.30 0.20 3.75
CA ALA A 103 -8.93 0.95 4.95
C ALA A 103 -10.01 1.97 5.32
N ARG A 104 -10.18 2.23 6.61
CA ARG A 104 -10.86 3.41 7.14
C ARG A 104 -9.80 4.38 7.64
N ILE A 105 -9.97 5.65 7.37
CA ILE A 105 -9.06 6.69 7.84
C ILE A 105 -9.87 7.76 8.57
N ASP A 106 -9.52 7.98 9.84
CA ASP A 106 -10.07 9.02 10.70
C ASP A 106 -9.08 10.18 10.81
N TYR A 107 -9.56 11.41 10.69
CA TYR A 107 -8.76 12.63 10.79
C TYR A 107 -9.36 13.58 11.82
N ALA A 108 -8.56 14.02 12.78
CA ALA A 108 -8.83 15.20 13.60
C ALA A 108 -8.82 16.46 12.72
N PRO A 109 -9.29 17.63 13.21
CA PRO A 109 -9.07 18.90 12.54
C PRO A 109 -7.57 19.10 12.31
N HIS A 110 -7.17 19.45 11.10
CA HIS A 110 -5.75 19.59 10.71
C HIS A 110 -4.94 18.28 10.81
N GLY A 111 -5.62 17.13 10.84
CA GLY A 111 -4.99 15.82 10.74
C GLY A 111 -4.41 15.54 9.36
N LEU A 112 -3.28 14.86 9.33
CA LEU A 112 -2.51 14.51 8.13
C LEU A 112 -2.33 12.99 8.09
N ASN A 113 -2.70 12.36 6.99
CA ASN A 113 -2.06 11.10 6.59
C ASN A 113 -0.85 11.48 5.73
N PRO A 114 0.38 11.33 6.23
CA PRO A 114 1.58 11.96 5.67
C PRO A 114 1.92 11.40 4.28
N PRO A 115 2.86 12.02 3.54
CA PRO A 115 3.35 11.47 2.29
C PRO A 115 3.77 10.00 2.43
N HIS A 116 3.12 9.12 1.66
CA HIS A 116 3.36 7.68 1.66
C HIS A 116 3.16 7.08 0.26
N ILE A 117 3.57 5.81 0.10
CA ILE A 117 3.29 5.01 -1.10
C ILE A 117 2.71 3.65 -0.74
N HIS A 118 1.93 3.11 -1.67
CA HIS A 118 1.54 1.70 -1.71
C HIS A 118 2.34 0.99 -2.81
N PRO A 119 3.36 0.18 -2.47
CA PRO A 119 4.24 -0.42 -3.47
C PRO A 119 3.56 -1.47 -4.34
N ARG A 120 2.41 -2.02 -3.91
CA ARG A 120 1.74 -3.16 -4.57
C ARG A 120 0.26 -2.95 -4.89
N GLY A 121 -0.30 -1.77 -4.66
CA GLY A 121 -1.72 -1.51 -4.90
C GLY A 121 -1.99 -0.08 -5.34
N THR A 122 -2.92 0.09 -6.27
CA THR A 122 -3.60 1.37 -6.52
C THR A 122 -4.64 1.57 -5.43
N GLU A 123 -4.86 2.82 -5.01
CA GLU A 123 -5.87 3.18 -4.03
C GLU A 123 -6.99 4.02 -4.68
N ILE A 124 -8.23 3.78 -4.28
CA ILE A 124 -9.38 4.66 -4.53
C ILE A 124 -10.00 5.06 -3.19
N LEU A 125 -10.12 6.35 -2.94
CA LEU A 125 -10.58 6.91 -1.67
C LEU A 125 -11.90 7.66 -1.86
N VAL A 126 -12.86 7.43 -0.96
CA VAL A 126 -14.12 8.17 -0.85
C VAL A 126 -14.21 8.87 0.50
N VAL A 127 -14.59 10.14 0.50
CA VAL A 127 -14.85 10.89 1.73
C VAL A 127 -16.28 10.62 2.20
N ILE A 128 -16.45 10.19 3.44
CA ILE A 128 -17.78 9.92 4.03
C ILE A 128 -18.21 11.04 4.98
N GLU A 129 -17.25 11.74 5.60
CA GLU A 129 -17.50 12.88 6.48
C GLU A 129 -16.40 13.93 6.33
N GLY A 130 -16.77 15.20 6.50
CA GLY A 130 -15.83 16.33 6.45
C GLY A 130 -15.30 16.65 5.05
N THR A 131 -14.08 17.19 5.02
CA THR A 131 -13.42 17.69 3.82
C THR A 131 -11.94 17.35 3.88
N LEU A 132 -11.36 16.82 2.80
CA LEU A 132 -9.95 16.46 2.72
C LEU A 132 -9.29 17.13 1.52
N GLU A 133 -8.14 17.77 1.72
CA GLU A 133 -7.21 18.04 0.64
C GLU A 133 -6.39 16.78 0.38
N VAL A 134 -6.41 16.28 -0.84
CA VAL A 134 -5.65 15.09 -1.24
C VAL A 134 -4.75 15.42 -2.41
N GLY A 135 -3.71 14.63 -2.60
CA GLY A 135 -2.94 14.68 -3.84
C GLY A 135 -1.88 13.61 -3.98
N PHE A 136 -1.41 13.41 -5.21
CA PHE A 136 -0.26 12.58 -5.53
C PHE A 136 0.74 13.35 -6.40
N VAL A 137 1.99 12.90 -6.36
CA VAL A 137 3.11 13.46 -7.13
C VAL A 137 3.55 12.43 -8.17
N THR A 138 3.66 12.84 -9.43
CA THR A 138 4.14 11.97 -10.51
C THR A 138 5.64 11.74 -10.45
N SER A 139 6.15 10.81 -11.26
CA SER A 139 7.58 10.49 -11.27
C SER A 139 8.42 11.63 -11.87
N ASN A 140 9.75 11.55 -11.70
CA ASN A 140 10.68 12.54 -12.25
C ASN A 140 10.53 12.77 -13.76
N GLN A 141 10.13 11.75 -14.53
CA GLN A 141 9.94 11.85 -15.99
C GLN A 141 8.73 12.72 -16.35
N ASP A 142 7.79 12.90 -15.43
CA ASP A 142 6.65 13.81 -15.53
C ASP A 142 6.83 15.00 -14.56
N GLU A 143 8.10 15.39 -14.35
CA GLU A 143 8.50 16.63 -13.66
C GLU A 143 8.04 16.75 -12.20
N ASN A 144 7.80 15.64 -11.49
CA ASN A 144 7.31 15.64 -10.11
C ASN A 144 6.03 16.49 -9.94
N ARG A 145 5.14 16.42 -10.93
CA ARG A 145 3.93 17.23 -10.95
C ARG A 145 2.95 16.78 -9.86
N LEU A 146 2.47 17.75 -9.08
CA LEU A 146 1.41 17.55 -8.09
C LEU A 146 0.03 17.58 -8.75
N PHE A 147 -0.75 16.53 -8.52
CA PHE A 147 -2.20 16.52 -8.75
C PHE A 147 -2.89 16.59 -7.40
N SER A 148 -3.65 17.66 -7.14
CA SER A 148 -4.35 17.83 -5.88
C SER A 148 -5.80 18.31 -6.06
N LYS A 149 -6.63 17.98 -5.07
CA LYS A 149 -8.03 18.37 -5.01
C LYS A 149 -8.51 18.45 -3.57
N VAL A 150 -9.46 19.35 -3.31
CA VAL A 150 -10.24 19.34 -2.07
C VAL A 150 -11.50 18.52 -2.33
N LEU A 151 -11.67 17.44 -1.59
CA LEU A 151 -12.79 16.51 -1.63
C LEU A 151 -13.77 16.82 -0.51
N ASN A 152 -15.06 16.81 -0.81
CA ASN A 152 -16.16 16.87 0.15
C ASN A 152 -16.77 15.48 0.32
N LYS A 153 -17.69 15.34 1.29
CA LYS A 153 -18.49 14.14 1.46
C LYS A 153 -19.10 13.65 0.13
N GLY A 154 -18.82 12.40 -0.22
CA GLY A 154 -19.27 11.73 -1.43
C GLY A 154 -18.27 11.82 -2.59
N ASP A 155 -17.29 12.71 -2.53
CA ASP A 155 -16.26 12.83 -3.57
C ASP A 155 -15.26 11.67 -3.47
N VAL A 156 -14.71 11.31 -4.64
CA VAL A 156 -13.78 10.19 -4.82
C VAL A 156 -12.49 10.66 -5.48
N PHE A 157 -11.36 10.07 -5.11
CA PHE A 157 -10.06 10.33 -5.74
C PHE A 157 -9.24 9.03 -5.85
N VAL A 158 -8.40 8.93 -6.89
CA VAL A 158 -7.60 7.74 -7.17
C VAL A 158 -6.12 8.07 -7.05
N PHE A 159 -5.37 7.22 -6.36
CA PHE A 159 -3.92 7.31 -6.22
C PHE A 159 -3.27 6.13 -6.98
N PRO A 160 -2.52 6.40 -8.07
CA PRO A 160 -1.86 5.34 -8.82
C PRO A 160 -0.83 4.58 -7.98
N VAL A 161 -0.70 3.27 -8.22
CA VAL A 161 0.26 2.39 -7.54
C VAL A 161 1.67 2.99 -7.52
N GLY A 162 2.31 2.97 -6.34
CA GLY A 162 3.69 3.39 -6.16
C GLY A 162 3.96 4.90 -6.19
N LEU A 163 2.96 5.77 -6.40
CA LEU A 163 3.16 7.22 -6.36
C LEU A 163 3.01 7.79 -4.96
N ILE A 164 3.87 8.76 -4.62
CA ILE A 164 3.79 9.49 -3.35
C ILE A 164 2.49 10.26 -3.31
N HIS A 165 1.71 10.06 -2.25
CA HIS A 165 0.44 10.75 -2.06
C HIS A 165 0.17 11.02 -0.57
N PHE A 166 -0.82 11.87 -0.31
CA PHE A 166 -1.18 12.33 1.03
C PHE A 166 -2.66 12.71 1.12
N GLN A 167 -3.17 12.81 2.35
CA GLN A 167 -4.46 13.42 2.64
C GLN A 167 -4.36 14.31 3.87
N PHE A 168 -4.92 15.50 3.80
CA PHE A 168 -4.87 16.51 4.86
C PHE A 168 -6.26 17.07 5.14
N ASN A 169 -6.71 16.97 6.39
CA ASN A 169 -7.97 17.56 6.81
C ASN A 169 -7.80 19.07 7.04
N ARG A 170 -8.16 19.88 6.06
CA ARG A 170 -8.14 21.34 6.17
C ARG A 170 -9.27 21.93 7.00
N GLY A 171 -10.26 21.12 7.34
CA GLY A 171 -11.43 21.54 8.09
C GLY A 171 -11.13 21.76 9.57
N TYR A 172 -12.08 22.41 10.23
CA TYR A 172 -12.11 22.59 11.68
C TYR A 172 -12.92 21.50 12.39
N THR A 173 -13.41 20.51 11.64
CA THR A 173 -14.15 19.35 12.14
C THR A 173 -13.42 18.08 11.75
N ASN A 174 -13.76 16.96 12.39
CA ASN A 174 -13.24 15.66 11.98
C ASN A 174 -13.64 15.33 10.54
N ALA A 175 -12.83 14.49 9.89
CA ALA A 175 -13.13 13.93 8.59
C ALA A 175 -12.92 12.40 8.62
N VAL A 176 -13.67 11.70 7.77
CA VAL A 176 -13.61 10.23 7.66
C VAL A 176 -13.59 9.87 6.18
N ALA A 177 -12.67 9.00 5.81
CA ALA A 177 -12.59 8.43 4.47
C ALA A 177 -12.47 6.90 4.50
N PHE A 178 -12.88 6.27 3.42
CA PHE A 178 -12.62 4.86 3.15
C PHE A 178 -11.82 4.72 1.87
N ALA A 179 -10.83 3.84 1.89
CA ALA A 179 -9.94 3.58 0.79
C ALA A 179 -10.02 2.10 0.39
N GLY A 180 -10.32 1.82 -0.88
CA GLY A 180 -10.18 0.48 -1.46
C GLY A 180 -8.83 0.36 -2.16
N LEU A 181 -8.14 -0.76 -1.98
CA LEU A 181 -6.83 -0.99 -2.60
C LEU A 181 -6.84 -2.23 -3.49
N SER A 182 -6.12 -2.18 -4.60
CA SER A 182 -6.05 -3.24 -5.61
C SER A 182 -5.03 -4.36 -5.28
N SER A 183 -4.90 -4.71 -4.01
CA SER A 183 -4.10 -5.85 -3.54
C SER A 183 -4.61 -6.31 -2.17
N GLN A 184 -4.53 -7.60 -1.88
CA GLN A 184 -4.79 -8.15 -0.55
C GLN A 184 -3.79 -7.64 0.50
N ASN A 185 -2.62 -7.17 0.04
CA ASN A 185 -1.57 -6.56 0.85
C ASN A 185 -0.79 -5.53 0.01
N ALA A 186 -1.36 -4.33 -0.13
CA ALA A 186 -0.75 -3.24 -0.87
C ALA A 186 0.59 -2.77 -0.27
N GLY A 187 0.79 -2.97 1.04
CA GLY A 187 1.89 -2.41 1.83
C GLY A 187 1.79 -0.90 1.98
N VAL A 188 2.51 -0.33 2.94
CA VAL A 188 2.62 1.12 3.11
C VAL A 188 4.07 1.48 3.38
N ILE A 189 4.54 2.55 2.75
CA ILE A 189 5.84 3.15 3.05
C ILE A 189 5.60 4.62 3.33
N THR A 190 5.55 4.99 4.60
CA THR A 190 5.54 6.39 5.02
C THR A 190 6.91 6.99 4.78
N ILE A 191 7.00 8.00 3.93
CA ILE A 191 8.28 8.48 3.38
C ILE A 191 9.22 8.93 4.49
N ALA A 192 8.72 9.71 5.45
CA ALA A 192 9.57 10.25 6.51
C ALA A 192 10.09 9.14 7.46
N ASN A 193 9.23 8.20 7.87
CA ASN A 193 9.64 7.05 8.69
C ASN A 193 10.68 6.19 7.94
N ALA A 194 10.44 5.87 6.67
CA ALA A 194 11.34 5.03 5.89
C ALA A 194 12.71 5.69 5.64
N VAL A 195 12.76 7.01 5.50
CA VAL A 195 14.01 7.75 5.24
C VAL A 195 14.77 8.07 6.54
N PHE A 196 14.07 8.50 7.59
CA PHE A 196 14.69 9.04 8.80
C PHE A 196 14.63 8.11 10.02
N ASP A 197 13.79 7.08 10.00
CA ASP A 197 13.59 6.15 11.14
C ASP A 197 13.70 4.67 10.75
N SER A 198 14.42 4.36 9.67
CA SER A 198 14.69 2.97 9.29
C SER A 198 15.58 2.26 10.33
N ASP A 199 15.43 0.94 10.45
CA ASP A 199 16.32 0.10 11.25
C ASP A 199 16.93 -1.03 10.38
N PRO A 200 18.25 -1.05 10.15
CA PRO A 200 19.24 -0.05 10.58
C PRO A 200 19.04 1.31 9.89
N ARG A 201 19.50 2.38 10.54
CA ARG A 201 19.38 3.76 10.02
C ARG A 201 20.19 3.95 8.74
N ILE A 202 19.64 4.69 7.79
CA ILE A 202 20.39 5.16 6.61
C ILE A 202 21.57 6.02 7.07
N ASN A 203 22.73 5.80 6.45
CA ASN A 203 23.94 6.58 6.74
C ASN A 203 23.66 8.10 6.59
N PRO A 204 23.91 8.92 7.63
CA PRO A 204 23.66 10.36 7.58
C PRO A 204 24.36 11.07 6.42
N ASP A 205 25.54 10.60 5.99
CA ASP A 205 26.29 11.21 4.88
C ASP A 205 25.58 10.98 3.53
N VAL A 206 24.84 9.87 3.39
CA VAL A 206 23.98 9.61 2.21
C VAL A 206 22.82 10.60 2.20
N LEU A 207 22.12 10.75 3.33
CA LEU A 207 20.99 11.67 3.43
C LEU A 207 21.41 13.14 3.33
N THR A 208 22.56 13.51 3.88
CA THR A 208 23.14 14.87 3.78
C THR A 208 23.32 15.24 2.31
N LYS A 209 23.89 14.34 1.50
CA LYS A 209 24.06 14.56 0.06
C LYS A 209 22.73 14.53 -0.69
N ALA A 210 21.83 13.59 -0.35
CA ALA A 210 20.54 13.44 -1.03
C ALA A 210 19.61 14.64 -0.81
N PHE A 211 19.53 15.14 0.42
CA PHE A 211 18.69 16.28 0.81
C PHE A 211 19.39 17.63 0.64
N GLN A 212 20.70 17.65 0.39
CA GLN A 212 21.50 18.87 0.19
C GLN A 212 21.43 19.84 1.37
N VAL A 213 21.45 19.30 2.58
CA VAL A 213 21.43 20.04 3.85
C VAL A 213 22.61 19.64 4.71
N ASP A 214 22.88 20.41 5.76
CA ASP A 214 23.92 20.07 6.74
C ASP A 214 23.61 18.76 7.46
N LYS A 215 24.67 18.02 7.79
CA LYS A 215 24.58 16.76 8.55
C LYS A 215 23.81 16.91 9.86
N ASN A 216 23.95 18.04 10.54
CA ASN A 216 23.21 18.34 11.78
C ASN A 216 21.70 18.35 11.57
N VAL A 217 21.21 18.81 10.41
CA VAL A 217 19.77 18.78 10.08
C VAL A 217 19.29 17.33 9.95
N ILE A 218 20.05 16.50 9.23
CA ILE A 218 19.75 15.07 9.08
C ILE A 218 19.76 14.35 10.43
N GLU A 219 20.79 14.57 11.23
CA GLU A 219 20.88 13.95 12.56
C GLU A 219 19.73 14.40 13.47
N ASN A 220 19.28 15.64 13.34
CA ASN A 220 18.11 16.13 14.08
C ASN A 220 16.83 15.45 13.60
N LEU A 221 16.65 15.24 12.29
CA LEU A 221 15.51 14.51 11.72
C LEU A 221 15.52 13.03 12.14
N GLN A 222 16.66 12.37 12.11
CA GLN A 222 16.81 10.97 12.56
C GLN A 222 16.68 10.77 14.08
N LYS A 223 16.73 11.86 14.85
CA LYS A 223 16.45 11.86 16.30
C LYS A 223 14.98 12.14 16.62
N GLN A 224 14.18 12.62 15.66
CA GLN A 224 12.75 12.83 15.89
C GLN A 224 12.05 11.49 16.09
N PHE A 225 10.92 11.53 16.79
CA PHE A 225 10.01 10.40 16.87
C PHE A 225 9.04 10.45 15.69
N TRP A 226 9.13 9.45 14.80
CA TRP A 226 8.27 9.36 13.62
C TRP A 226 7.11 8.42 13.93
N VAL A 227 5.90 8.97 13.96
CA VAL A 227 4.68 8.23 14.30
C VAL A 227 4.29 7.32 13.15
N ASP A 228 3.92 6.08 13.45
CA ASP A 228 3.14 5.25 12.55
C ASP A 228 1.65 5.34 12.92
N ASN A 229 0.83 5.84 12.00
CA ASN A 229 -0.62 5.96 12.17
C ASN A 229 -1.39 4.75 11.60
N ASN A 230 -0.70 3.73 11.12
CA ASN A 230 -1.28 2.52 10.53
C ASN A 230 -1.53 1.43 11.60
N ASN A 231 -2.77 0.95 11.70
CA ASN A 231 -3.22 -0.07 12.68
C ASN A 231 -3.89 -1.28 12.03
#